data_AF-A0A6G2JPD0-F1
#
_entry.id   AF-A0A6G2JPD0-F1
#
_cell.length_a   1.000
_cell.length_b   1.000
_cell.length_c   1.000
_cell.angle_alpha   90.00
_cell.angle_beta   90.00
_cell.angle_gamma   90.00
#
_symmetry.space_group_name_H-M   'P 1'
#
loop_
_entity.id
_entity.type
_entity.pdbx_description
1 polymer ?
#
loop_
_entity_poly.entity_id
_entity_poly.type
_entity_poly.pdbx_seq_one_letter_code
_entity_poly.pdbx_strand_id
1 'polypeptide(L)'
;MGGTLNQHEAKPSRVWKVSEAKARLSEILRLSEEEGPQRIGTRRPFVVIPERVWRERKEGPRKAFGQWLLENIPRGTNLTKPDRSTNRKTPFADDDE
;
A
#
# COMPACT_ATOMS: atom_id res chain seq x y z
N MET A 1 17.95 -19.53 -8.59
CA MET A 1 16.72 -19.85 -7.84
C MET A 1 16.00 -18.54 -7.56
N GLY A 2 15.19 -18.08 -8.52
CA GLY A 2 14.53 -16.77 -8.46
C GLY A 2 13.33 -16.81 -7.54
N GLY A 3 13.33 -16.01 -6.49
CA GLY A 3 12.16 -15.79 -5.65
C GLY A 3 11.12 -15.02 -6.46
N THR A 4 9.98 -15.68 -6.70
CA THR A 4 8.78 -15.07 -7.27
C THR A 4 8.32 -13.96 -6.32
N LEU A 5 8.61 -12.72 -6.71
CA LEU A 5 7.91 -11.55 -6.20
C LEU A 5 6.44 -11.78 -6.55
N ASN A 6 5.63 -12.17 -5.57
CA ASN A 6 4.18 -12.23 -5.68
C ASN A 6 3.69 -10.79 -5.86
N GLN A 7 3.80 -10.31 -7.09
CA GLN A 7 3.04 -9.19 -7.58
C GLN A 7 1.59 -9.65 -7.45
N HIS A 8 0.91 -9.19 -6.40
CA HIS A 8 -0.54 -9.06 -6.47
C HIS A 8 -0.80 -8.06 -7.57
N GLU A 9 -0.83 -8.57 -8.81
CA GLU A 9 -1.31 -7.88 -9.99
C GLU A 9 -2.77 -7.56 -9.68
N ALA A 10 -2.98 -6.41 -9.03
CA ALA A 10 -4.28 -5.95 -8.65
C ALA A 10 -5.00 -5.65 -9.96
N LYS A 11 -5.70 -6.65 -10.50
CA LYS A 11 -6.66 -6.47 -11.59
C LYS A 11 -7.46 -5.21 -11.25
N PRO A 12 -7.66 -4.29 -12.21
CA PRO A 12 -8.37 -3.05 -11.92
C PRO A 12 -9.72 -3.40 -11.31
N SER A 13 -9.84 -3.21 -10.00
CA SER A 13 -11.03 -3.59 -9.25
C SER A 13 -12.17 -2.77 -9.82
N ARG A 14 -13.09 -3.43 -10.52
CA ARG A 14 -14.31 -2.81 -11.05
C ARG A 14 -14.93 -1.90 -9.99
N VAL A 15 -15.24 -0.66 -10.37
CA VAL A 15 -15.90 0.29 -9.48
C VAL A 15 -17.40 0.23 -9.73
N TRP A 16 -18.14 -0.23 -8.74
CA TRP A 16 -19.60 -0.31 -8.75
C TRP A 16 -20.21 1.08 -8.60
N LYS A 17 -21.21 1.42 -9.42
CA LYS A 17 -22.04 2.61 -9.12
C LYS A 17 -22.87 2.34 -7.88
N VAL A 18 -23.21 3.37 -7.10
CA VAL A 18 -23.97 3.19 -5.85
C VAL A 18 -25.33 2.53 -6.08
N SER A 19 -26.03 2.91 -7.16
CA SER A 19 -27.32 2.30 -7.52
C SER A 19 -27.19 0.82 -7.85
N GLU A 20 -26.17 0.46 -8.63
CA GLU A 20 -25.86 -0.92 -8.99
C GLU A 20 -25.49 -1.75 -7.77
N ALA A 21 -24.68 -1.19 -6.87
CA ALA A 21 -24.28 -1.85 -5.64
C ALA A 21 -25.46 -2.15 -4.71
N LYS A 22 -26.44 -1.25 -4.62
CA LYS A 22 -27.67 -1.49 -3.86
C LYS A 22 -28.48 -2.65 -4.44
N ALA A 23 -28.57 -2.74 -5.77
CA ALA A 23 -29.31 -3.81 -6.44
C ALA A 23 -28.61 -5.17 -6.38
N ARG A 24 -27.28 -5.18 -6.25
CA ARG A 24 -26.42 -6.38 -6.32
C ARG A 24 -25.56 -6.59 -5.08
N LEU A 25 -26.05 -6.15 -3.91
CA LEU A 25 -25.23 -6.16 -2.69
C LEU A 25 -24.73 -7.56 -2.32
N SER A 26 -25.59 -8.58 -2.42
CA SER A 26 -25.20 -9.97 -2.12
C SER A 26 -24.07 -10.48 -3.01
N GLU A 27 -24.06 -10.08 -4.28
CA GLU A 27 -22.98 -10.44 -5.20
C GLU A 27 -21.68 -9.73 -4.83
N ILE A 28 -21.75 -8.44 -4.49
CA ILE A 28 -20.57 -7.68 -4.03
C ILE A 28 -19.97 -8.31 -2.78
N LEU A 29 -20.78 -8.77 -1.83
CA LEU A 29 -20.30 -9.47 -0.64
C LEU A 29 -19.58 -10.77 -1.00
N ARG A 30 -20.17 -11.59 -1.88
CA ARG A 30 -19.54 -12.83 -2.36
C ARG A 30 -18.20 -12.54 -3.06
N LEU A 31 -18.17 -11.58 -3.98
CA LEU A 31 -16.95 -11.17 -4.67
C LEU A 31 -15.90 -10.60 -3.71
N SER A 32 -16.33 -9.96 -2.62
CA SER A 32 -15.40 -9.47 -1.59
C SER A 32 -14.67 -10.59 -0.84
N GLU A 33 -15.30 -11.76 -0.73
CA GLU A 33 -14.73 -12.95 -0.11
C GLU A 33 -13.84 -13.73 -1.11
N GLU A 34 -14.32 -13.90 -2.35
CA GLU A 34 -13.68 -14.75 -3.37
C GLU A 34 -12.55 -14.04 -4.15
N GLU A 35 -12.81 -12.80 -4.58
CA GLU A 35 -11.92 -12.05 -5.48
C GLU A 35 -11.19 -10.90 -4.77
N GLY A 36 -11.57 -10.60 -3.53
CA GLY A 36 -11.00 -9.55 -2.71
C GLY A 36 -11.74 -8.21 -2.79
N PRO A 37 -11.15 -7.11 -2.29
CA PRO A 37 -11.86 -5.88 -2.01
C PRO A 37 -12.65 -5.28 -3.18
N GLN A 38 -13.91 -4.92 -2.94
CA GLN A 38 -14.80 -4.34 -3.95
C GLN A 38 -14.98 -2.84 -3.73
N ARG A 39 -14.96 -2.04 -4.80
CA ARG A 39 -15.05 -0.56 -4.71
C ARG A 39 -16.42 -0.06 -5.14
N ILE A 40 -17.05 0.79 -4.33
CA ILE A 40 -18.35 1.41 -4.64
C ILE A 40 -18.19 2.93 -4.70
N GLY A 41 -18.63 3.54 -5.81
CA GLY A 41 -18.65 4.99 -6.00
C GLY A 41 -17.34 5.55 -6.57
N THR A 42 -17.47 6.53 -7.47
CA THR A 42 -16.34 7.20 -8.13
C THR A 42 -15.93 8.51 -7.45
N ARG A 43 -16.91 9.36 -7.09
CA ARG A 43 -16.67 10.65 -6.41
C ARG A 43 -16.37 10.49 -4.92
N ARG A 44 -17.09 9.59 -4.25
CA ARG A 44 -16.88 9.22 -2.84
C ARG A 44 -16.74 7.70 -2.77
N PRO A 45 -15.51 7.19 -2.92
CA PRO A 45 -15.29 5.76 -2.98
C PRO A 45 -15.37 5.13 -1.59
N PHE A 46 -16.09 4.02 -1.52
CA PHE A 46 -16.13 3.11 -0.37
C PHE A 46 -15.56 1.76 -0.80
N VAL A 47 -15.03 1.00 0.17
CA VAL A 47 -14.50 -0.34 -0.07
C VAL A 47 -15.25 -1.32 0.80
N VAL A 48 -15.70 -2.42 0.20
CA VAL A 48 -16.30 -3.56 0.88
C VAL A 48 -15.25 -4.66 1.00
N ILE A 49 -15.01 -5.11 2.23
CA ILE A 49 -14.13 -6.23 2.58
C ILE A 49 -14.82 -7.10 3.62
N PRO A 50 -14.46 -8.40 3.71
CA PRO A 50 -14.89 -9.25 4.81
C PRO A 50 -14.46 -8.68 6.17
N GLU A 51 -15.32 -8.81 7.18
CA GLU A 51 -15.06 -8.27 8.52
C GLU A 51 -13.78 -8.85 9.13
N ARG A 52 -13.52 -10.15 8.93
CA ARG A 52 -12.29 -10.82 9.40
C ARG A 52 -11.02 -10.11 8.94
N VAL A 53 -10.99 -9.70 7.66
CA VAL A 53 -9.83 -9.02 7.06
C VAL A 53 -9.65 -7.63 7.66
N TRP A 54 -10.75 -6.93 7.93
CA TRP A 54 -10.71 -5.65 8.62
C TRP A 54 -10.14 -5.79 10.02
N ARG A 55 -10.66 -6.74 10.81
CA ARG A 55 -10.23 -6.99 12.20
C ARG A 55 -8.77 -7.40 12.28
N GLU A 56 -8.32 -8.35 11.47
CA GLU A 56 -6.92 -8.77 11.41
C GLU A 56 -5.97 -7.59 11.19
N ARG A 57 -6.32 -6.65 10.30
CA ARG A 57 -5.51 -5.45 10.05
C ARG A 57 -5.57 -4.41 11.17
N LYS A 58 -6.70 -4.32 11.87
CA LYS A 58 -6.95 -3.31 12.90
C LYS A 58 -6.39 -3.72 14.26
N GLU A 59 -6.54 -5.00 14.59
CA GLU A 59 -6.22 -5.62 15.87
C GLU A 59 -4.89 -6.38 15.84
N GLY A 60 -4.39 -6.74 14.65
CA GLY A 60 -3.07 -7.35 14.51
C GLY A 60 -1.95 -6.44 15.03
N PRO A 61 -0.85 -7.02 15.52
CA PRO A 61 0.31 -6.24 15.94
C PRO A 61 0.80 -5.43 14.74
N ARG A 62 0.55 -4.12 14.75
CA ARG A 62 1.21 -3.20 13.82
C ARG A 62 2.69 -3.28 14.11
N LYS A 63 3.44 -4.07 13.33
CA LYS A 63 4.90 -3.99 13.37
C LYS A 63 5.26 -2.52 13.18
N ALA A 64 6.01 -1.97 14.13
CA ALA A 64 6.56 -0.64 13.97
C ALA A 64 7.34 -0.64 12.65
N PHE A 65 7.19 0.42 11.86
CA PHE A 65 7.79 0.48 10.52
C PHE A 65 9.29 0.15 10.55
N GLY A 66 10.02 0.63 11.57
CA GLY A 66 11.43 0.28 11.79
C GLY A 66 11.69 -1.22 11.93
N GLN A 67 10.85 -1.94 12.67
CA GLN A 67 10.97 -3.40 12.81
C GLN A 67 10.71 -4.10 11.49
N TRP A 68 9.71 -3.66 10.73
CA TRP A 68 9.44 -4.19 9.40
C TRP A 68 10.61 -3.95 8.44
N LEU A 69 11.23 -2.76 8.48
CA LEU A 69 12.40 -2.43 7.65
C LEU A 69 13.59 -3.34 7.95
N LEU A 70 13.88 -3.63 9.22
CA LEU A 70 14.99 -4.52 9.60
C LEU A 70 14.81 -5.97 9.10
N GLU A 71 13.57 -6.39 8.95
CA GLU A 71 13.19 -7.74 8.49
C GLU A 71 13.08 -7.83 6.95
N ASN A 72 12.67 -6.76 6.27
CA ASN A 72 12.29 -6.80 4.85
C ASN A 72 13.20 -5.98 3.93
N ILE A 73 14.07 -5.10 4.47
CA ILE A 73 15.09 -4.45 3.64
C ILE A 73 16.08 -5.51 3.15
N PRO A 74 16.36 -5.59 1.83
CA PRO A 74 17.40 -6.45 1.32
C PRO A 74 18.74 -6.02 1.93
N ARG A 75 19.32 -6.89 2.75
CA ARG A 75 20.63 -6.65 3.36
C ARG A 75 21.71 -6.76 2.29
N GLY A 76 22.66 -5.83 2.30
CA GLY A 76 23.82 -5.88 1.39
C GLY A 76 23.56 -5.38 -0.03
N THR A 77 22.45 -4.68 -0.29
CA THR A 77 22.31 -3.97 -1.57
C THR A 77 23.34 -2.84 -1.63
N ASN A 78 24.22 -2.87 -2.62
CA ASN A 78 25.18 -1.80 -2.85
C ASN A 78 24.44 -0.60 -3.44
N LEU A 79 23.83 0.20 -2.57
CA LEU A 79 23.15 1.44 -2.97
C LEU A 79 24.20 2.40 -3.52
N THR A 80 24.12 2.71 -4.81
CA THR A 80 24.96 3.76 -5.40
C THR A 80 24.66 5.06 -4.67
N LYS A 81 25.63 5.53 -3.89
CA LYS A 81 25.52 6.80 -3.18
C LYS A 81 25.33 7.89 -4.23
N PRO A 82 24.25 8.70 -4.14
CA PRO A 82 24.11 9.83 -5.05
C PRO A 82 25.31 10.75 -4.88
N ASP A 83 25.78 11.31 -6.00
CA ASP A 83 26.90 12.23 -6.00
C ASP A 83 26.58 13.45 -5.12
N ARG A 84 27.41 13.63 -4.08
CA ARG A 84 27.29 14.73 -3.12
C ARG A 84 28.07 15.97 -3.55
N SER A 85 28.67 15.96 -4.74
CA SER A 85 29.41 17.08 -5.32
C SER A 85 28.52 18.24 -5.76
N THR A 86 27.19 18.04 -5.84
CA THR A 86 26.26 19.13 -6.17
C THR A 86 26.30 20.17 -5.06
N ASN A 87 26.87 21.32 -5.44
CA ASN A 87 27.13 22.52 -4.65
C ASN A 87 25.82 23.15 -4.14
N ARG A 88 25.13 22.46 -3.23
CA ARG A 88 24.10 23.09 -2.41
C ARG A 88 24.83 23.95 -1.40
N LYS A 89 24.54 25.26 -1.41
CA LYS A 89 25.00 26.17 -0.36
C LYS A 89 24.58 25.59 0.99
N THR A 90 25.57 25.31 1.84
CA THR A 90 25.33 25.02 3.24
C THR A 90 24.68 26.27 3.85
N PRO A 91 23.47 26.18 4.45
CA PRO A 91 22.73 27.36 4.87
C PRO A 91 23.41 28.26 5.94
N PHE A 92 24.56 27.83 6.48
CA PHE A 92 25.27 28.48 7.58
C PHE A 92 26.80 28.53 7.36
N ALA A 93 27.28 28.43 6.12
CA ALA A 93 28.73 28.39 5.84
C ALA A 93 29.36 29.75 5.51
N ASP A 94 28.64 30.85 5.72
CA ASP A 94 29.20 32.19 5.60
C ASP A 94 29.23 32.82 7.01
N ASP A 95 30.35 33.50 7.32
CA ASP A 95 30.61 34.40 8.46
C ASP A 95 31.54 33.89 9.59
N ASP A 96 32.74 33.41 9.24
CA ASP A 96 33.92 33.55 10.13
C ASP A 96 35.00 34.35 9.38
N GLU A 97 35.07 35.67 9.64
CA GLU A 97 36.15 36.59 9.28
C GLU A 97 37.24 36.62 10.37
#